data_AF-A0AAV5IJA5-F1
#
_entry.id   AF-A0AAV5IJA5-F1
#
_cell.length_a   1.000
_cell.length_b   1.000
_cell.length_c   1.000
_cell.angle_alpha   90.00
_cell.angle_beta   90.00
_cell.angle_gamma   90.00
#
_symmetry.space_group_name_H-M   'P 1'
#
loop_
_entity.id
_entity.type
_entity.pdbx_description
1 polymer ?
#
loop_
_entity_poly.entity_id
_entity_poly.type
_entity_poly.pdbx_seq_one_letter_code
_entity_poly.pdbx_strand_id
1 'polypeptide(L)'
;MKLVSRFPDHPEIVTLHDNFVHAVDTYRDHKYLGTRVGVDGTVGEYKWMTYEEVATAREAVGSGLRYHGMAQGACIGLYFINRPEWVVVDHACSAYSYISVPLYDTLGPDAVKFVVNHASIQAIFCVPQTLNTLLSFLSEIPCVRLIVVVGGVDEYLPSLPSTSGVKLISYLKLLGQGHSSLLPFCPPKPNDVATICYTSGTTGTPKGVVLTHGNLIANAAGFSVCVKFYPSDIYISYLPLAHIYERANQIVLAYYGVGIGFYQGDNLKLMDDLAALRPTLFPSVPRLYNRIYAGITNAVKTSGVLRERLFNIAYNSKKQAIMSGRSASPMWDRLVFNKIREKLGGRVRFMASGASPLSPDVMDFLRVCFGCQVYEGYGMTETSCVISVMDEDDKLSGHVGSPNPACEIKLVDVPEMNYTSEDQPYPRGEICVRGPIVFQGYYKDEVQTREALDSDGWLHTGDIGLWLPGGRLKIIDRCNLLGW
;
A
#
# COMPACT_ATOMS: atom_id res chain seq x y z
N MET A 1 18.00 -17.76 -15.35
CA MET A 1 17.91 -16.68 -14.34
C MET A 1 17.05 -17.19 -13.20
N LYS A 2 17.39 -16.92 -11.93
CA LYS A 2 16.56 -17.34 -10.78
C LYS A 2 15.87 -16.10 -10.23
N LEU A 3 14.54 -16.08 -10.26
CA LEU A 3 13.75 -14.96 -9.71
C LEU A 3 13.88 -14.91 -8.19
N VAL A 4 13.84 -13.70 -7.64
CA VAL A 4 13.77 -13.48 -6.20
C VAL A 4 12.39 -13.90 -5.70
N SER A 5 12.36 -14.74 -4.68
CA SER A 5 11.10 -15.19 -4.06
C SER A 5 11.05 -14.90 -2.55
N ARG A 6 12.17 -14.47 -1.96
CA ARG A 6 12.38 -14.22 -0.53
C ARG A 6 13.51 -13.23 -0.33
N PHE A 7 13.60 -12.62 0.85
CA PHE A 7 14.70 -11.72 1.19
C PHE A 7 16.04 -12.46 1.08
N PRO A 8 17.01 -11.96 0.29
CA PRO A 8 18.29 -12.66 0.07
C PRO A 8 19.06 -12.94 1.35
N ASP A 9 19.03 -12.00 2.30
CA ASP A 9 19.75 -12.09 3.57
C ASP A 9 18.99 -12.88 4.65
N HIS A 10 17.68 -13.11 4.45
CA HIS A 10 16.78 -13.80 5.38
C HIS A 10 15.86 -14.79 4.63
N PRO A 11 16.42 -15.86 4.02
CA PRO A 11 15.66 -16.81 3.19
C PRO A 11 14.65 -17.67 3.97
N GLU A 12 14.70 -17.65 5.30
CA GLU A 12 13.73 -18.26 6.21
C GLU A 12 12.43 -17.47 6.33
N ILE A 13 12.41 -16.20 5.94
CA ILE A 13 11.18 -15.40 5.88
C ILE A 13 10.38 -15.86 4.67
N VAL A 14 9.35 -16.69 4.91
CA VAL A 14 8.52 -17.26 3.84
C VAL A 14 7.07 -16.81 3.91
N THR A 15 6.67 -16.20 5.03
CA THR A 15 5.32 -15.65 5.23
C THR A 15 5.35 -14.25 5.84
N LEU A 16 4.20 -13.58 5.80
CA LEU A 16 3.99 -12.30 6.50
C LEU A 16 4.19 -12.44 8.02
N HIS A 17 3.85 -13.60 8.59
CA HIS A 17 4.09 -13.87 10.00
C HIS A 17 5.59 -13.89 10.30
N ASP A 18 6.38 -14.64 9.53
CA ASP A 18 7.84 -14.74 9.69
C ASP A 18 8.49 -13.36 9.57
N ASN A 19 8.04 -12.55 8.60
CA ASN A 19 8.54 -11.20 8.39
C ASN A 19 8.32 -10.31 9.63
N PHE A 20 7.13 -10.38 10.24
CA PHE A 20 6.85 -9.60 11.43
C PHE A 20 7.55 -10.17 12.67
N VAL A 21 7.75 -11.49 12.77
CA VAL A 21 8.58 -12.09 13.84
C VAL A 21 10.02 -11.60 13.73
N HIS A 22 10.61 -11.64 12.54
CA HIS A 22 11.94 -11.05 12.27
C HIS A 22 12.02 -9.59 12.72
N ALA A 23 11.01 -8.79 12.37
CA ALA A 23 10.94 -7.38 12.76
C ALA A 23 10.90 -7.18 14.28
N VAL A 24 10.11 -7.99 15.00
CA VAL A 24 9.99 -7.93 16.47
C VAL A 24 11.28 -8.37 17.15
N ASP A 25 11.93 -9.41 16.64
CA ASP A 25 13.19 -9.92 17.20
C ASP A 25 14.35 -8.92 17.00
N THR A 26 14.34 -8.19 15.88
CA THR A 26 15.42 -7.26 15.51
C THR A 26 15.19 -5.85 16.04
N TYR A 27 13.95 -5.37 16.06
CA TYR A 27 13.59 -3.96 16.32
C TYR A 27 12.59 -3.79 17.47
N ARG A 28 12.60 -4.73 18.43
CA ARG A 28 11.65 -4.83 19.56
C ARG A 28 11.18 -3.48 20.14
N ASP A 29 12.14 -2.64 20.53
CA ASP A 29 11.89 -1.37 21.23
C ASP A 29 11.76 -0.16 20.28
N HIS A 30 11.88 -0.36 18.97
CA HIS A 30 11.76 0.71 17.99
C HIS A 30 10.31 1.14 17.82
N LYS A 31 10.12 2.41 17.43
CA LYS A 31 8.81 2.94 17.07
C LYS A 31 8.26 2.16 15.88
N TYR A 32 7.03 1.67 15.99
CA TYR A 32 6.34 1.02 14.88
C TYR A 32 5.09 1.78 14.46
N LEU A 33 4.00 1.75 15.22
CA LEU A 33 2.72 2.34 14.79
C LEU A 33 2.42 3.62 15.56
N GLY A 34 2.40 4.76 14.88
CA GLY A 34 2.22 6.08 15.46
C GLY A 34 0.87 6.70 15.11
N THR A 35 0.10 7.15 16.11
CA THR A 35 -1.12 7.96 15.87
C THR A 35 -1.05 9.27 16.64
N ARG A 36 -1.59 10.33 16.05
CA ARG A 36 -1.75 11.63 16.71
C ARG A 36 -3.19 11.93 17.12
N VAL A 37 -4.12 11.02 16.80
CA VAL A 37 -5.53 11.12 17.21
C VAL A 37 -5.68 10.40 18.53
N GLY A 38 -6.08 11.13 19.57
CA GLY A 38 -6.39 10.61 20.89
C GLY A 38 -7.67 9.80 20.92
N VAL A 39 -7.90 9.08 22.02
CA VAL A 39 -9.10 8.25 22.24
C VAL A 39 -10.39 9.10 22.24
N ASP A 40 -10.28 10.35 22.69
CA ASP A 40 -11.35 11.36 22.69
C ASP A 40 -11.50 12.09 21.33
N GLY A 41 -10.73 11.70 20.31
CA GLY A 41 -10.70 12.33 19.00
C GLY A 41 -9.87 13.62 18.94
N THR A 42 -9.20 14.02 20.02
CA THR A 42 -8.32 15.21 20.00
C THR A 42 -7.05 14.94 19.19
N VAL A 43 -6.57 15.97 18.49
CA VAL A 43 -5.36 15.86 17.66
C VAL A 43 -4.19 16.47 18.43
N GLY A 44 -3.17 15.65 18.72
CA GLY A 44 -1.99 16.04 19.48
C GLY A 44 -0.68 15.69 18.77
N GLU A 45 0.34 15.43 19.58
CA GLU A 45 1.61 14.83 19.15
C GLU A 45 1.44 13.34 18.84
N TYR A 46 2.32 12.80 17.99
CA TYR A 46 2.31 11.37 17.68
C TYR A 46 2.70 10.53 18.91
N LYS A 47 1.79 9.64 19.31
CA LYS A 47 2.02 8.56 20.27
C LYS A 47 2.33 7.28 19.50
N TRP A 48 3.37 6.59 19.92
CA TRP A 48 3.93 5.44 19.20
C TRP A 48 3.75 4.17 20.00
N MET A 49 3.35 3.10 19.33
CA MET A 49 3.55 1.74 19.81
C MET A 49 4.91 1.23 19.34
N THR A 50 5.60 0.46 20.18
CA THR A 50 6.80 -0.29 19.78
C THR A 50 6.43 -1.54 18.98
N TYR A 51 7.42 -2.17 18.33
CA TYR A 51 7.20 -3.48 17.69
C TYR A 51 6.72 -4.54 18.71
N GLU A 52 7.23 -4.52 19.95
CA GLU A 52 6.79 -5.42 21.03
C GLU A 52 5.35 -5.18 21.47
N GLU A 53 4.93 -3.92 21.63
CA GLU A 53 3.55 -3.59 22.00
C GLU A 53 2.57 -4.02 20.90
N VAL A 54 2.96 -3.89 19.64
CA VAL A 54 2.18 -4.38 18.50
C VAL A 54 2.15 -5.91 18.47
N ALA A 55 3.26 -6.59 18.79
CA ALA A 55 3.29 -8.04 18.90
C ALA A 55 2.36 -8.59 19.98
N THR A 56 2.31 -7.90 21.14
CA THR A 56 1.39 -8.20 22.24
C THR A 56 -0.07 -8.01 21.81
N ALA A 57 -0.38 -6.87 21.20
CA ALA A 57 -1.73 -6.59 20.71
C ALA A 57 -2.18 -7.57 19.61
N ARG A 58 -1.27 -7.96 18.71
CA ARG A 58 -1.48 -8.98 17.66
C ARG A 58 -1.90 -10.31 18.28
N GLU A 59 -1.20 -10.76 19.32
CA GLU A 59 -1.50 -12.03 20.00
C GLU A 59 -2.88 -12.00 20.67
N ALA A 60 -3.20 -10.89 21.34
CA ALA A 60 -4.50 -10.69 21.96
C ALA A 60 -5.65 -10.64 20.93
N VAL A 61 -5.48 -9.94 19.80
CA VAL A 61 -6.50 -9.92 18.74
C VAL A 61 -6.74 -11.34 18.20
N GLY A 62 -5.69 -12.07 17.86
CA GLY A 62 -5.82 -13.40 17.29
C GLY A 62 -6.45 -14.41 18.26
N SER A 63 -6.01 -14.39 19.53
CA SER A 63 -6.62 -15.19 20.60
C SER A 63 -8.07 -14.80 20.86
N GLY A 64 -8.40 -13.51 20.82
CA GLY A 64 -9.77 -13.02 20.93
C GLY A 64 -10.67 -13.52 19.80
N LEU A 65 -10.18 -13.53 18.55
CA LEU A 65 -10.93 -14.09 17.42
C LEU A 65 -11.17 -15.59 17.58
N ARG A 66 -10.18 -16.35 18.06
CA ARG A 66 -10.33 -17.77 18.40
C ARG A 66 -11.34 -17.99 19.52
N TYR A 67 -11.36 -17.13 20.54
CA TYR A 67 -12.32 -17.17 21.63
C TYR A 67 -13.78 -17.03 21.13
N HIS A 68 -14.01 -16.23 20.08
CA HIS A 68 -15.32 -16.14 19.41
C HIS A 68 -15.52 -17.18 18.30
N GLY A 69 -14.72 -18.24 18.27
CA GLY A 69 -14.91 -19.40 17.40
C GLY A 69 -14.48 -19.20 15.95
N MET A 70 -13.65 -18.21 15.64
CA MET A 70 -13.05 -18.10 14.30
C MET A 70 -12.06 -19.25 14.08
N ALA A 71 -12.26 -19.99 12.99
CA ALA A 71 -11.36 -21.07 12.58
C ALA A 71 -10.23 -20.53 11.69
N GLN A 72 -9.15 -21.30 11.57
CA GLN A 72 -8.15 -21.08 10.53
C GLN A 72 -8.82 -21.02 9.15
N GLY A 73 -8.36 -20.10 8.30
CA GLY A 73 -8.95 -19.82 6.99
C GLY A 73 -10.22 -18.97 7.02
N ALA A 74 -10.68 -18.52 8.19
CA ALA A 74 -11.79 -17.57 8.26
C ALA A 74 -11.42 -16.24 7.60
N CYS A 75 -12.35 -15.70 6.80
CA CYS A 75 -12.23 -14.37 6.21
C CYS A 75 -12.58 -13.29 7.24
N ILE A 76 -11.66 -12.35 7.45
CA ILE A 76 -11.77 -11.24 8.40
C ILE A 76 -11.82 -9.93 7.64
N GLY A 77 -12.95 -9.23 7.72
CA GLY A 77 -13.16 -7.94 7.07
C GLY A 77 -12.49 -6.81 7.84
N LEU A 78 -11.77 -5.93 7.15
CA LEU A 78 -11.24 -4.68 7.73
C LEU A 78 -11.89 -3.50 7.03
N TYR A 79 -12.93 -2.93 7.66
CA TYR A 79 -13.75 -1.86 7.10
C TYR A 79 -13.57 -0.54 7.87
N PHE A 80 -12.38 0.05 7.77
CA PHE A 80 -12.07 1.36 8.36
C PHE A 80 -10.79 1.96 7.78
N ILE A 81 -10.65 3.27 7.96
CA ILE A 81 -9.50 4.08 7.52
C ILE A 81 -8.17 3.62 8.12
N ASN A 82 -7.08 4.12 7.55
CA ASN A 82 -5.75 3.85 8.07
C ASN A 82 -5.61 4.28 9.53
N ARG A 83 -5.22 3.33 10.37
CA ARG A 83 -4.93 3.51 11.79
C ARG A 83 -4.12 2.33 12.33
N PRO A 84 -3.46 2.46 13.49
CA PRO A 84 -2.65 1.38 14.07
C PRO A 84 -3.37 0.03 14.16
N GLU A 85 -4.62 0.03 14.64
CA GLU A 85 -5.40 -1.19 14.87
C GLU A 85 -5.65 -1.97 13.58
N TRP A 86 -5.69 -1.30 12.42
CA TRP A 86 -5.81 -1.99 11.13
C TRP A 86 -4.62 -2.93 10.91
N VAL A 87 -3.40 -2.41 11.14
CA VAL A 87 -2.16 -3.16 10.95
C VAL A 87 -2.01 -4.23 12.03
N VAL A 88 -2.43 -3.96 13.27
CA VAL A 88 -2.47 -4.99 14.33
C VAL A 88 -3.36 -6.17 13.92
N VAL A 89 -4.56 -5.90 13.36
CA VAL A 89 -5.50 -6.94 12.92
C VAL A 89 -4.94 -7.71 11.72
N ASP A 90 -4.31 -7.06 10.74
CA ASP A 90 -3.70 -7.76 9.58
C ASP A 90 -2.52 -8.66 10.01
N HIS A 91 -1.71 -8.21 10.96
CA HIS A 91 -0.68 -9.03 11.60
C HIS A 91 -1.28 -10.21 12.38
N ALA A 92 -2.42 -10.02 13.04
CA ALA A 92 -3.10 -11.10 13.76
C ALA A 92 -3.68 -12.12 12.78
N CYS A 93 -4.21 -11.67 11.63
CA CYS A 93 -4.64 -12.55 10.55
C CYS A 93 -3.49 -13.42 10.08
N SER A 94 -2.34 -12.81 9.82
CA SER A 94 -1.14 -13.55 9.41
C SER A 94 -0.64 -14.52 10.47
N ALA A 95 -0.71 -14.20 11.77
CA ALA A 95 -0.20 -15.07 12.83
C ALA A 95 -1.12 -16.26 13.18
N TYR A 96 -2.41 -16.17 12.85
CA TYR A 96 -3.41 -17.20 13.16
C TYR A 96 -4.02 -17.83 11.90
N SER A 97 -3.40 -17.60 10.73
CA SER A 97 -3.84 -18.12 9.43
C SER A 97 -5.28 -17.74 9.08
N TYR A 98 -5.67 -16.50 9.37
CA TYR A 98 -6.92 -15.91 8.85
C TYR A 98 -6.66 -15.18 7.54
N ILE A 99 -7.70 -15.08 6.70
CA ILE A 99 -7.63 -14.37 5.42
C ILE A 99 -8.13 -12.94 5.62
N SER A 100 -7.27 -11.94 5.47
CA SER A 100 -7.71 -10.54 5.58
C SER A 100 -8.43 -10.09 4.30
N VAL A 101 -9.60 -9.46 4.46
CA VAL A 101 -10.41 -8.93 3.35
C VAL A 101 -10.63 -7.44 3.60
N PRO A 102 -9.77 -6.57 3.07
CA PRO A 102 -9.89 -5.17 3.35
C PRO A 102 -11.00 -4.53 2.48
N LEU A 103 -11.75 -3.62 3.10
CA LEU A 103 -12.88 -2.92 2.51
C LEU A 103 -12.56 -1.43 2.51
N TYR A 104 -12.64 -0.75 1.36
CA TYR A 104 -12.51 0.71 1.38
C TYR A 104 -13.68 1.31 2.14
N ASP A 105 -13.37 2.23 3.04
CA ASP A 105 -14.32 3.02 3.82
C ASP A 105 -15.20 3.94 2.94
N THR A 106 -14.77 4.16 1.69
CA THR A 106 -15.48 4.91 0.65
C THR A 106 -16.42 4.06 -0.21
N LEU A 107 -16.44 2.73 -0.05
CA LEU A 107 -17.36 1.88 -0.79
C LEU A 107 -18.81 2.15 -0.38
N GLY A 108 -19.69 2.17 -1.38
CA GLY A 108 -21.13 2.21 -1.16
C GLY A 108 -21.66 0.91 -0.52
N PRO A 109 -22.81 0.95 0.16
CA PRO A 109 -23.41 -0.19 0.87
C PRO A 109 -23.53 -1.46 0.01
N ASP A 110 -23.92 -1.34 -1.26
CA ASP A 110 -24.11 -2.49 -2.15
C ASP A 110 -22.79 -3.20 -2.48
N ALA A 111 -21.72 -2.44 -2.71
CA ALA A 111 -20.40 -3.02 -2.95
C ALA A 111 -19.88 -3.72 -1.69
N VAL A 112 -20.05 -3.12 -0.50
CA VAL A 112 -19.66 -3.74 0.77
C VAL A 112 -20.43 -5.02 1.00
N LYS A 113 -21.76 -4.99 0.84
CA LYS A 113 -22.64 -6.16 0.95
C LYS A 113 -22.24 -7.29 0.01
N PHE A 114 -21.94 -6.96 -1.25
CA PHE A 114 -21.43 -7.90 -2.24
C PHE A 114 -20.14 -8.55 -1.75
N VAL A 115 -19.13 -7.76 -1.37
CA VAL A 115 -17.83 -8.28 -0.94
C VAL A 115 -17.96 -9.16 0.31
N VAL A 116 -18.73 -8.72 1.31
CA VAL A 116 -18.95 -9.46 2.57
C VAL A 116 -19.51 -10.85 2.28
N ASN A 117 -20.55 -10.96 1.46
CA ASN A 117 -21.14 -12.23 1.10
C ASN A 117 -20.24 -13.06 0.18
N HIS A 118 -19.65 -12.43 -0.83
CA HIS A 118 -18.82 -13.10 -1.82
C HIS A 118 -17.58 -13.74 -1.17
N ALA A 119 -16.84 -12.99 -0.34
CA ALA A 119 -15.72 -13.49 0.45
C ALA A 119 -16.15 -14.34 1.67
N SER A 120 -17.45 -14.38 1.98
CA SER A 120 -17.99 -15.11 3.15
C SER A 120 -17.32 -14.68 4.45
N ILE A 121 -17.25 -13.36 4.67
CA ILE A 121 -16.59 -12.75 5.81
C ILE A 121 -17.32 -13.14 7.10
N GLN A 122 -16.60 -13.68 8.08
CA GLN A 122 -17.17 -14.18 9.33
C GLN A 122 -17.03 -13.19 10.49
N ALA A 123 -15.97 -12.39 10.49
CA ALA A 123 -15.78 -11.30 11.44
C ALA A 123 -15.42 -10.01 10.72
N ILE A 124 -15.98 -8.88 11.14
CA ILE A 124 -15.67 -7.56 10.58
C ILE A 124 -15.15 -6.65 11.68
N PHE A 125 -13.97 -6.09 11.50
CA PHE A 125 -13.49 -4.96 12.27
C PHE A 125 -13.92 -3.68 11.55
N CYS A 126 -14.52 -2.74 12.28
CA CYS A 126 -15.00 -1.47 11.73
C CYS A 126 -14.83 -0.34 12.74
N VAL A 127 -14.99 0.90 12.31
CA VAL A 127 -15.13 2.07 13.20
C VAL A 127 -16.61 2.45 13.38
N PRO A 128 -16.97 3.29 14.38
CA PRO A 128 -18.35 3.71 14.58
C PRO A 128 -19.02 4.27 13.31
N GLN A 129 -18.28 4.98 12.46
CA GLN A 129 -18.78 5.57 11.22
C GLN A 129 -19.26 4.49 10.24
N THR A 130 -18.45 3.45 10.01
CA THR A 130 -18.75 2.33 9.11
C THR A 130 -19.71 1.30 9.73
N LEU A 131 -19.87 1.28 11.06
CA LEU A 131 -20.82 0.41 11.74
C LEU A 131 -22.25 0.70 11.29
N ASN A 132 -22.65 1.97 11.20
CA ASN A 132 -23.99 2.36 10.78
C ASN A 132 -24.35 1.81 9.39
N THR A 133 -23.38 1.81 8.48
CA THR A 133 -23.52 1.20 7.15
C THR A 133 -23.77 -0.30 7.27
N LEU A 134 -22.97 -1.03 8.06
CA LEU A 134 -23.17 -2.48 8.26
C LEU A 134 -24.53 -2.81 8.87
N LEU A 135 -25.00 -2.00 9.82
CA LEU A 135 -26.27 -2.22 10.50
C LEU A 135 -27.48 -2.03 9.56
N SER A 136 -27.38 -1.18 8.54
CA SER A 136 -28.50 -0.91 7.62
C SER A 136 -28.84 -2.10 6.72
N PHE A 137 -27.91 -3.04 6.52
CA PHE A 137 -28.10 -4.26 5.73
C PHE A 137 -27.67 -5.54 6.47
N LEU A 138 -27.63 -5.53 7.81
CA LEU A 138 -27.12 -6.65 8.60
C LEU A 138 -27.83 -7.99 8.30
N SER A 139 -29.14 -7.95 8.03
CA SER A 139 -29.93 -9.13 7.66
C SER A 139 -29.56 -9.72 6.30
N GLU A 140 -28.88 -8.95 5.44
CA GLU A 140 -28.46 -9.36 4.10
C GLU A 140 -27.03 -9.92 4.06
N ILE A 141 -26.33 -9.97 5.20
CA ILE A 141 -24.97 -10.50 5.34
C ILE A 141 -24.90 -11.65 6.36
N PRO A 142 -25.65 -12.75 6.14
CA PRO A 142 -25.83 -13.83 7.13
C PRO A 142 -24.55 -14.63 7.44
N CYS A 143 -23.47 -14.42 6.68
CA CYS A 143 -22.17 -15.04 6.93
C CYS A 143 -21.42 -14.41 8.11
N VAL A 144 -21.75 -13.16 8.49
CA VAL A 144 -21.10 -12.45 9.58
C VAL A 144 -21.60 -12.96 10.92
N ARG A 145 -20.68 -13.28 11.83
CA ARG A 145 -20.96 -13.77 13.19
C ARG A 145 -20.47 -12.81 14.27
N LEU A 146 -19.48 -11.98 13.94
CA LEU A 146 -18.84 -11.07 14.87
C LEU A 146 -18.57 -9.71 14.19
N ILE A 147 -18.95 -8.62 14.86
CA ILE A 147 -18.54 -7.26 14.50
C ILE A 147 -17.75 -6.69 15.68
N VAL A 148 -16.54 -6.21 15.40
CA VAL A 148 -15.63 -5.63 16.38
C VAL A 148 -15.44 -4.15 16.07
N VAL A 149 -15.83 -3.27 17.00
CA VAL A 149 -15.81 -1.82 16.80
C VAL A 149 -14.55 -1.21 17.41
N VAL A 150 -13.68 -0.66 16.57
CA VAL A 150 -12.46 0.04 16.95
C VAL A 150 -12.77 1.48 17.33
N GLY A 151 -12.39 1.90 18.53
CA GLY A 151 -12.74 3.23 19.07
C GLY A 151 -14.17 3.32 19.63
N GLY A 152 -14.91 2.22 19.71
CA GLY A 152 -16.18 2.13 20.44
C GLY A 152 -15.99 1.69 21.89
N VAL A 153 -16.89 2.11 22.77
CA VAL A 153 -17.02 1.58 24.15
C VAL A 153 -18.27 0.71 24.19
N ASP A 154 -18.21 -0.49 24.77
CA ASP A 154 -19.31 -1.45 24.73
C ASP A 154 -20.64 -0.89 25.25
N GLU A 155 -20.60 -0.02 26.27
CA GLU A 155 -21.79 0.63 26.85
C GLU A 155 -22.53 1.55 25.85
N TYR A 156 -21.83 2.04 24.83
CA TYR A 156 -22.39 2.93 23.81
C TYR A 156 -22.64 2.21 22.48
N LEU A 157 -22.36 0.90 22.39
CA LEU A 157 -22.69 0.12 21.21
C LEU A 157 -24.19 -0.19 21.18
N PRO A 158 -24.84 -0.12 20.00
CA PRO A 158 -26.25 -0.44 19.89
C PRO A 158 -26.51 -1.91 20.26
N SER A 159 -27.62 -2.18 20.94
CA SER A 159 -28.06 -3.55 21.17
C SER A 159 -28.58 -4.14 19.85
N LEU A 160 -28.05 -5.30 19.47
CA LEU A 160 -28.56 -6.05 18.33
C LEU A 160 -29.66 -7.01 18.80
N PRO A 161 -30.71 -7.23 17.98
CA PRO A 161 -31.70 -8.26 18.27
C PRO A 161 -31.01 -9.63 18.41
N SER A 162 -31.42 -10.43 19.41
CA SER A 162 -30.88 -11.79 19.61
C SER A 162 -31.08 -12.69 18.38
N THR A 163 -32.07 -12.38 17.55
CA THR A 163 -32.38 -13.07 16.28
C THR A 163 -31.35 -12.83 15.18
N SER A 164 -30.50 -11.81 15.30
CA SER A 164 -29.48 -11.50 14.29
C SER A 164 -28.38 -12.57 14.20
N GLY A 165 -28.10 -13.29 15.29
CA GLY A 165 -26.97 -14.23 15.37
C GLY A 165 -25.59 -13.55 15.32
N VAL A 166 -25.54 -12.22 15.30
CA VAL A 166 -24.30 -11.43 15.23
C VAL A 166 -23.93 -10.91 16.61
N LYS A 167 -22.70 -11.15 17.03
CA LYS A 167 -22.14 -10.57 18.24
C LYS A 167 -21.48 -9.23 17.91
N LEU A 168 -21.86 -8.17 18.62
CA LEU A 168 -21.24 -6.85 18.51
C LEU A 168 -20.45 -6.55 19.79
N ILE A 169 -19.16 -6.26 19.66
CA ILE A 169 -18.27 -5.93 20.79
C ILE A 169 -17.31 -4.79 20.44
N SER A 170 -16.77 -4.14 21.47
CA SER A 170 -15.65 -3.22 21.34
C SER A 170 -14.34 -3.96 21.06
N TYR A 171 -13.40 -3.27 20.41
CA TYR A 171 -12.03 -3.74 20.22
C TYR A 171 -11.31 -4.01 21.56
N LEU A 172 -11.53 -3.16 22.57
CA LEU A 172 -10.94 -3.34 23.90
C LEU A 172 -11.42 -4.62 24.59
N LYS A 173 -12.70 -4.97 24.43
CA LYS A 173 -13.25 -6.23 24.96
C LYS A 173 -12.68 -7.45 24.25
N LEU A 174 -12.48 -7.39 22.94
CA LEU A 174 -11.80 -8.45 22.20
C LEU A 174 -10.36 -8.65 22.73
N LEU A 175 -9.61 -7.56 22.90
CA LEU A 175 -8.25 -7.61 23.47
C LEU A 175 -8.25 -8.21 24.88
N GLY A 176 -9.15 -7.77 25.76
CA GLY A 176 -9.26 -8.31 27.12
C GLY A 176 -9.58 -9.81 27.15
N GLN A 177 -10.46 -10.27 26.26
CA GLN A 177 -10.78 -11.70 26.12
C GLN A 177 -9.60 -12.50 25.58
N GLY A 178 -8.86 -11.96 24.62
CA GLY A 178 -7.62 -12.56 24.11
C GLY A 178 -6.55 -12.69 25.18
N HIS A 179 -6.26 -11.62 25.92
CA HIS A 179 -5.28 -11.64 27.02
C HIS A 179 -5.65 -12.63 28.13
N SER A 180 -6.94 -12.80 28.40
CA SER A 180 -7.41 -13.73 29.44
C SER A 180 -7.24 -15.20 29.04
N SER A 181 -7.04 -15.49 27.75
CA SER A 181 -6.95 -16.84 27.21
C SER A 181 -6.06 -16.86 25.97
N LEU A 182 -4.77 -16.57 26.15
CA LEU A 182 -3.81 -16.60 25.06
C LEU A 182 -3.70 -18.00 24.46
N LEU A 183 -3.71 -18.06 23.13
CA LEU A 183 -3.53 -19.27 22.35
C LEU A 183 -2.24 -19.18 21.54
N PRO A 184 -1.55 -20.30 21.30
CA PRO A 184 -0.36 -20.30 20.46
C PRO A 184 -0.73 -19.86 19.03
N PHE A 185 0.23 -19.21 18.37
CA PHE A 185 0.12 -18.89 16.95
C PHE A 185 -0.12 -20.16 16.11
N CYS A 186 -0.84 -19.97 15.00
CA CYS A 186 -1.03 -21.00 13.99
C CYS A 186 -0.48 -20.43 12.67
N PRO A 187 0.85 -20.43 12.48
CA PRO A 187 1.47 -19.74 11.36
C PRO A 187 1.11 -20.41 10.01
N PRO A 188 0.91 -19.61 8.95
CA PRO A 188 0.52 -20.09 7.64
C PRO A 188 1.72 -20.68 6.88
N LYS A 189 1.43 -21.36 5.77
CA LYS A 189 2.41 -21.74 4.76
C LYS A 189 2.50 -20.64 3.68
N PRO A 190 3.61 -20.57 2.92
CA PRO A 190 3.77 -19.58 1.86
C PRO A 190 2.64 -19.59 0.81
N ASN A 191 2.07 -20.76 0.50
CA ASN A 191 1.01 -20.89 -0.51
C ASN A 191 -0.40 -20.65 0.05
N ASP A 192 -0.54 -20.45 1.36
CA ASP A 192 -1.83 -20.15 1.97
C ASP A 192 -2.22 -18.71 1.62
N VAL A 193 -3.54 -18.48 1.47
CA VAL A 193 -4.09 -17.16 1.16
C VAL A 193 -3.86 -16.23 2.34
N ALA A 194 -3.14 -15.14 2.11
CA ALA A 194 -2.98 -14.09 3.11
C ALA A 194 -4.18 -13.14 3.07
N THR A 195 -4.67 -12.83 1.86
CA THR A 195 -5.63 -11.78 1.67
C THR A 195 -6.39 -11.88 0.34
N ILE A 196 -7.61 -11.34 0.33
CA ILE A 196 -8.41 -11.14 -0.88
C ILE A 196 -8.65 -9.65 -1.05
N CYS A 197 -7.96 -9.03 -2.01
CA CYS A 197 -8.11 -7.60 -2.32
C CYS A 197 -9.14 -7.41 -3.42
N TYR A 198 -10.19 -6.63 -3.16
CA TYR A 198 -11.19 -6.34 -4.19
C TYR A 198 -10.82 -5.14 -5.04
N THR A 199 -10.83 -5.31 -6.36
CA THR A 199 -10.58 -4.26 -7.34
C THR A 199 -11.88 -3.92 -8.08
N SER A 200 -12.07 -2.64 -8.39
CA SER A 200 -13.17 -2.22 -9.28
C SER A 200 -12.82 -2.60 -10.71
N GLY A 201 -13.36 -3.70 -11.22
CA GLY A 201 -13.23 -4.05 -12.64
C GLY A 201 -14.14 -3.20 -13.53
N THR A 202 -13.87 -3.14 -14.83
CA THR A 202 -14.73 -2.43 -15.81
C THR A 202 -16.17 -2.94 -15.86
N THR A 203 -16.41 -4.19 -15.45
CA THR A 203 -17.75 -4.82 -15.41
C THR A 203 -18.64 -4.28 -14.28
N GLY A 204 -18.11 -3.39 -13.43
CA GLY A 204 -18.85 -2.73 -12.34
C GLY A 204 -18.98 -3.56 -11.06
N THR A 205 -18.86 -4.88 -11.13
CA THR A 205 -18.78 -5.76 -9.95
C THR A 205 -17.33 -5.93 -9.50
N PRO A 206 -16.99 -5.70 -8.21
CA PRO A 206 -15.63 -5.87 -7.72
C PRO A 206 -15.12 -7.30 -7.88
N LYS A 207 -13.87 -7.47 -8.37
CA LYS A 207 -13.22 -8.79 -8.50
C LYS A 207 -12.29 -9.01 -7.31
N GLY A 208 -12.33 -10.20 -6.69
CA GLY A 208 -11.49 -10.50 -5.52
C GLY A 208 -10.15 -11.11 -5.93
N VAL A 209 -9.06 -10.37 -5.86
CA VAL A 209 -7.70 -10.83 -6.18
C VAL A 209 -7.13 -11.64 -5.01
N VAL A 210 -6.85 -12.93 -5.23
CA VAL A 210 -6.34 -13.86 -4.19
C VAL A 210 -4.82 -13.79 -4.13
N LEU A 211 -4.27 -13.24 -3.03
CA LEU A 211 -2.83 -13.13 -2.80
C LEU A 211 -2.39 -14.01 -1.64
N THR A 212 -1.34 -14.78 -1.88
CA THR A 212 -0.71 -15.64 -0.87
C THR A 212 0.34 -14.90 -0.06
N HIS A 213 0.71 -15.49 1.07
CA HIS A 213 1.85 -15.03 1.84
C HIS A 213 3.15 -14.98 1.01
N GLY A 214 3.40 -16.01 0.20
CA GLY A 214 4.56 -16.11 -0.67
C GLY A 214 4.57 -15.04 -1.76
N ASN A 215 3.42 -14.70 -2.36
CA ASN A 215 3.36 -13.65 -3.37
C ASN A 215 3.82 -12.29 -2.80
N LEU A 216 3.30 -11.95 -1.62
CA LEU A 216 3.58 -10.69 -0.95
C LEU A 216 5.04 -10.61 -0.47
N ILE A 217 5.59 -11.71 0.08
CA ILE A 217 7.00 -11.77 0.48
C ILE A 217 7.93 -11.70 -0.73
N ALA A 218 7.62 -12.39 -1.84
CA ALA A 218 8.40 -12.29 -3.06
C ALA A 218 8.42 -10.86 -3.61
N ASN A 219 7.26 -10.17 -3.62
CA ASN A 219 7.17 -8.79 -4.10
C ASN A 219 8.01 -7.84 -3.22
N ALA A 220 7.85 -7.93 -1.90
CA ALA A 220 8.61 -7.12 -0.95
C ALA A 220 10.12 -7.38 -1.04
N ALA A 221 10.53 -8.64 -1.16
CA ALA A 221 11.93 -9.02 -1.30
C ALA A 221 12.55 -8.49 -2.59
N GLY A 222 11.85 -8.61 -3.72
CA GLY A 222 12.33 -8.04 -4.98
C GLY A 222 12.40 -6.51 -4.94
N PHE A 223 11.40 -5.84 -4.34
CA PHE A 223 11.41 -4.39 -4.17
C PHE A 223 12.55 -3.91 -3.24
N SER A 224 12.89 -4.69 -2.22
CA SER A 224 13.98 -4.37 -1.28
C SER A 224 15.38 -4.33 -1.93
N VAL A 225 15.53 -4.96 -3.10
CA VAL A 225 16.77 -4.88 -3.90
C VAL A 225 16.87 -3.54 -4.63
N CYS A 226 15.74 -2.94 -5.01
CA CYS A 226 15.68 -1.71 -5.80
C CYS A 226 15.76 -0.44 -4.93
N VAL A 227 15.24 -0.48 -3.70
CA VAL A 227 15.14 0.69 -2.81
C VAL A 227 15.68 0.39 -1.42
N LYS A 228 16.56 1.26 -0.91
CA LYS A 228 17.10 1.17 0.45
C LYS A 228 16.20 1.83 1.48
N PHE A 229 15.91 1.11 2.55
CA PHE A 229 15.19 1.58 3.74
C PHE A 229 16.08 1.46 4.98
N TYR A 230 15.83 2.30 5.97
CA TYR A 230 16.59 2.35 7.20
C TYR A 230 15.65 2.32 8.41
N PRO A 231 16.02 1.68 9.53
CA PRO A 231 15.20 1.71 10.76
C PRO A 231 14.94 3.12 11.30
N SER A 232 15.78 4.10 10.94
CA SER A 232 15.59 5.51 11.28
C SER A 232 14.52 6.23 10.45
N ASP A 233 14.00 5.58 9.41
CA ASP A 233 12.96 6.16 8.57
C ASP A 233 11.64 6.32 9.31
N ILE A 234 10.87 7.31 8.88
CA ILE A 234 9.49 7.54 9.30
C ILE A 234 8.62 7.67 8.07
N TYR A 235 7.63 6.79 7.99
CA TYR A 235 6.64 6.71 6.92
C TYR A 235 5.33 7.38 7.33
N ILE A 236 4.67 8.05 6.40
CA ILE A 236 3.30 8.59 6.59
C ILE A 236 2.28 7.68 5.89
N SER A 237 1.41 7.04 6.66
CA SER A 237 0.32 6.20 6.17
C SER A 237 -0.96 7.02 5.98
N TYR A 238 -1.29 7.26 4.71
CA TYR A 238 -2.53 7.93 4.28
C TYR A 238 -3.08 7.36 2.95
N LEU A 239 -2.29 6.59 2.20
CA LEU A 239 -2.80 5.82 1.07
C LEU A 239 -3.67 4.69 1.62
N PRO A 240 -4.86 4.41 1.09
CA PRO A 240 -5.78 3.46 1.71
C PRO A 240 -5.14 2.09 1.96
N LEU A 241 -5.20 1.59 3.20
CA LEU A 241 -4.71 0.23 3.53
C LEU A 241 -5.47 -0.89 2.81
N ALA A 242 -6.67 -0.60 2.28
CA ALA A 242 -7.38 -1.52 1.41
C ALA A 242 -6.75 -1.68 0.02
N HIS A 243 -5.90 -0.73 -0.39
CA HIS A 243 -5.20 -0.77 -1.66
C HIS A 243 -3.84 -1.49 -1.52
N ILE A 244 -3.49 -2.34 -2.48
CA ILE A 244 -2.27 -3.15 -2.42
C ILE A 244 -0.99 -2.32 -2.29
N TYR A 245 -0.98 -1.11 -2.86
CA TYR A 245 0.16 -0.21 -2.82
C TYR A 245 0.58 0.18 -1.38
N GLU A 246 -0.39 0.57 -0.53
CA GLU A 246 -0.07 0.85 0.87
C GLU A 246 0.38 -0.42 1.58
N ARG A 247 -0.27 -1.56 1.33
CA ARG A 247 0.07 -2.83 1.99
C ARG A 247 1.47 -3.32 1.65
N ALA A 248 1.89 -3.21 0.39
CA ALA A 248 3.25 -3.55 -0.02
C ALA A 248 4.28 -2.69 0.73
N ASN A 249 4.01 -1.39 0.92
CA ASN A 249 4.83 -0.52 1.77
C ASN A 249 4.84 -1.01 3.22
N GLN A 250 3.69 -1.31 3.83
CA GLN A 250 3.66 -1.83 5.22
C GLN A 250 4.51 -3.10 5.40
N ILE A 251 4.48 -4.00 4.43
CA ILE A 251 5.21 -5.29 4.48
C ILE A 251 6.72 -5.08 4.40
N VAL A 252 7.21 -4.31 3.41
CA VAL A 252 8.65 -4.06 3.26
C VAL A 252 9.19 -3.20 4.41
N LEU A 253 8.41 -2.25 4.92
CA LEU A 253 8.84 -1.35 5.99
C LEU A 253 8.92 -2.05 7.35
N ALA A 254 8.06 -3.04 7.60
CA ALA A 254 8.17 -3.90 8.78
C ALA A 254 9.51 -4.67 8.79
N TYR A 255 9.92 -5.23 7.64
CA TYR A 255 11.22 -5.92 7.51
C TYR A 255 12.41 -5.03 7.89
N TYR A 256 12.33 -3.72 7.58
CA TYR A 256 13.38 -2.75 7.88
C TYR A 256 13.22 -2.01 9.22
N GLY A 257 12.25 -2.39 10.07
CA GLY A 257 12.09 -1.77 11.39
C GLY A 257 11.64 -0.32 11.36
N VAL A 258 10.97 0.11 10.29
CA VAL A 258 10.58 1.51 10.06
C VAL A 258 9.37 1.92 10.91
N GLY A 259 9.37 3.16 11.39
CA GLY A 259 8.21 3.74 12.07
C GLY A 259 7.16 4.28 11.08
N ILE A 260 5.89 3.98 11.34
CA ILE A 260 4.73 4.29 10.49
C ILE A 260 3.77 5.20 11.26
N GLY A 261 3.76 6.48 10.92
CA GLY A 261 2.80 7.46 11.45
C GLY A 261 1.54 7.50 10.58
N PHE A 262 0.36 7.40 11.21
CA PHE A 262 -0.92 7.49 10.54
C PHE A 262 -1.44 8.93 10.48
N TYR A 263 -1.95 9.34 9.32
CA TYR A 263 -2.69 10.60 9.17
C TYR A 263 -3.95 10.62 10.05
N GLN A 264 -4.54 11.80 10.23
CA GLN A 264 -5.71 11.96 11.12
C GLN A 264 -7.06 11.55 10.50
N GLY A 265 -7.06 10.90 9.33
CA GLY A 265 -8.28 10.49 8.63
C GLY A 265 -8.85 11.51 7.63
N ASP A 266 -8.26 12.70 7.53
CA ASP A 266 -8.73 13.78 6.65
C ASP A 266 -7.62 14.26 5.70
N ASN A 267 -7.80 13.97 4.40
CA ASN A 267 -6.89 14.37 3.33
C ASN A 267 -6.73 15.89 3.18
N LEU A 268 -7.68 16.69 3.66
CA LEU A 268 -7.57 18.15 3.65
C LEU A 268 -6.54 18.64 4.68
N LYS A 269 -6.33 17.88 5.75
CA LYS A 269 -5.40 18.19 6.84
C LYS A 269 -4.07 17.45 6.75
N LEU A 270 -3.83 16.70 5.67
CA LEU A 270 -2.61 15.93 5.47
C LEU A 270 -1.32 16.78 5.61
N MET A 271 -1.35 18.05 5.19
CA MET A 271 -0.18 18.93 5.34
C MET A 271 0.15 19.23 6.81
N ASP A 272 -0.86 19.30 7.68
CA ASP A 272 -0.67 19.47 9.12
C ASP A 272 -0.08 18.19 9.74
N ASP A 273 -0.50 17.02 9.25
CA ASP A 273 0.03 15.73 9.67
C ASP A 273 1.50 15.56 9.24
N LEU A 274 1.85 15.99 8.02
CA LEU A 274 3.21 15.97 7.51
C LEU A 274 4.12 16.93 8.30
N ALA A 275 3.63 18.11 8.64
CA ALA A 275 4.35 19.08 9.46
C ALA A 275 4.64 18.54 10.87
N ALA A 276 3.68 17.85 11.48
CA ALA A 276 3.85 17.24 12.81
C ALA A 276 4.74 15.99 12.77
N LEU A 277 4.52 15.07 11.82
CA LEU A 277 5.24 13.81 11.74
C LEU A 277 6.67 13.96 11.24
N ARG A 278 6.89 14.92 10.31
CA ARG A 278 8.14 15.13 9.61
C ARG A 278 8.69 13.85 8.97
N PRO A 279 7.96 13.18 8.06
CA PRO A 279 8.37 11.89 7.53
C PRO A 279 9.67 11.96 6.71
N THR A 280 10.36 10.83 6.58
CA THR A 280 11.48 10.65 5.65
C THR A 280 11.04 9.97 4.36
N LEU A 281 9.96 9.18 4.41
CA LEU A 281 9.37 8.48 3.27
C LEU A 281 7.98 9.07 2.96
N PHE A 282 7.77 9.48 1.71
CA PHE A 282 6.50 10.06 1.26
C PHE A 282 6.05 9.47 -0.08
N PRO A 283 5.59 8.21 -0.11
CA PRO A 283 4.92 7.69 -1.30
C PRO A 283 3.61 8.44 -1.53
N SER A 284 3.26 8.60 -2.79
CA SER A 284 2.04 9.28 -3.20
C SER A 284 1.56 8.80 -4.56
N VAL A 285 0.46 9.41 -4.98
CA VAL A 285 -0.17 9.22 -6.28
C VAL A 285 -0.04 10.52 -7.08
N PRO A 286 -0.02 10.45 -8.43
CA PRO A 286 0.16 11.63 -9.27
C PRO A 286 -0.80 12.77 -8.97
N ARG A 287 -2.05 12.46 -8.60
CA ARG A 287 -3.05 13.49 -8.24
C ARG A 287 -2.56 14.42 -7.12
N LEU A 288 -1.96 13.88 -6.07
CA LEU A 288 -1.48 14.68 -4.94
C LEU A 288 -0.16 15.38 -5.29
N TYR A 289 0.74 14.72 -6.01
CA TYR A 289 1.95 15.37 -6.52
C TYR A 289 1.65 16.54 -7.46
N ASN A 290 0.68 16.41 -8.36
CA ASN A 290 0.18 17.49 -9.22
C ASN A 290 -0.40 18.65 -8.40
N ARG A 291 -1.13 18.36 -7.32
CA ARG A 291 -1.63 19.39 -6.39
C ARG A 291 -0.49 20.12 -5.69
N ILE A 292 0.55 19.40 -5.25
CA ILE A 292 1.74 19.99 -4.62
C ILE A 292 2.48 20.88 -5.64
N TYR A 293 2.71 20.37 -6.85
CA TYR A 293 3.31 21.11 -7.97
C TYR A 293 2.55 22.41 -8.25
N ALA A 294 1.23 22.32 -8.44
CA ALA A 294 0.38 23.49 -8.70
C ALA A 294 0.39 24.48 -7.53
N GLY A 295 0.32 23.97 -6.29
CA GLY A 295 0.34 24.79 -5.08
C GLY A 295 1.65 25.56 -4.90
N ILE A 296 2.79 24.93 -5.16
CA ILE A 296 4.10 25.60 -5.11
C ILE A 296 4.23 26.60 -6.26
N THR A 297 3.89 26.20 -7.48
CA THR A 297 3.99 27.06 -8.67
C THR A 297 3.13 28.32 -8.51
N ASN A 298 1.90 28.17 -8.01
CA ASN A 298 1.02 29.31 -7.75
C ASN A 298 1.57 30.21 -6.64
N ALA A 299 2.09 29.63 -5.55
CA ALA A 299 2.71 30.40 -4.47
C ALA A 299 3.95 31.19 -4.96
N VAL A 300 4.73 30.63 -5.89
CA VAL A 300 5.87 31.32 -6.51
C VAL A 300 5.40 32.47 -7.39
N LYS A 301 4.43 32.25 -8.28
CA LYS A 301 3.88 33.29 -9.18
C LYS A 301 3.26 34.48 -8.41
N THR A 302 2.59 34.19 -7.31
CA THR A 302 1.96 35.23 -6.46
C THR A 302 2.92 35.90 -5.48
N SER A 303 4.17 35.41 -5.35
CA SER A 303 5.16 35.96 -4.42
C SER A 303 5.88 37.23 -4.91
N GLY A 304 5.57 37.69 -6.13
CA GLY A 304 6.15 38.88 -6.76
C GLY A 304 7.34 38.57 -7.67
N VAL A 305 7.56 39.45 -8.67
CA VAL A 305 8.49 39.24 -9.79
C VAL A 305 9.91 38.87 -9.34
N LEU A 306 10.42 39.51 -8.28
CA LEU A 306 11.78 39.25 -7.79
C LEU A 306 11.93 37.83 -7.23
N ARG A 307 10.96 37.37 -6.45
CA ARG A 307 10.97 36.03 -5.84
C ARG A 307 10.75 34.94 -6.88
N GLU A 308 9.88 35.19 -7.85
CA GLU A 308 9.68 34.30 -8.99
C GLU A 308 10.97 34.15 -9.82
N ARG A 309 11.63 35.26 -10.17
CA ARG A 309 12.92 35.21 -10.89
C ARG A 309 13.98 34.45 -10.10
N LEU A 310 14.09 34.70 -8.79
CA LEU A 310 15.02 33.97 -7.92
C LEU A 310 14.73 32.47 -7.91
N PHE A 311 13.45 32.07 -7.78
CA PHE A 311 13.04 30.67 -7.83
C PHE A 311 13.44 30.03 -9.16
N ASN A 312 13.15 30.68 -10.29
CA ASN A 312 13.46 30.14 -11.62
C ASN A 312 14.97 29.96 -11.84
N ILE A 313 15.79 30.91 -11.39
CA ILE A 313 17.26 30.79 -11.45
C ILE A 313 17.73 29.61 -10.59
N ALA A 314 17.26 29.53 -9.34
CA ALA A 314 17.62 28.45 -8.42
C ALA A 314 17.19 27.08 -8.95
N TYR A 315 15.97 26.98 -9.48
CA TYR A 315 15.41 25.76 -10.06
C TYR A 315 16.22 25.28 -11.26
N ASN A 316 16.47 26.15 -12.24
CA ASN A 316 17.23 25.80 -13.45
C ASN A 316 18.67 25.40 -13.10
N SER A 317 19.30 26.10 -12.16
CA SER A 317 20.65 25.76 -11.67
C SER A 317 20.68 24.36 -11.03
N LYS A 318 19.73 24.03 -10.15
CA LYS A 318 19.66 22.69 -9.54
C LYS A 318 19.30 21.61 -10.55
N LYS A 319 18.36 21.86 -11.47
CA LYS A 319 18.00 20.91 -12.54
C LYS A 319 19.22 20.56 -13.40
N GLN A 320 19.99 21.56 -13.83
CA GLN A 320 21.23 21.33 -14.59
C GLN A 320 22.29 20.56 -13.79
N ALA A 321 22.45 20.84 -12.50
CA ALA A 321 23.39 20.10 -11.65
C ALA A 321 23.00 18.61 -11.56
N ILE A 322 21.72 18.31 -11.29
CA ILE A 322 21.21 16.92 -11.22
C ILE A 322 21.44 16.18 -12.54
N MET A 323 21.05 16.79 -13.67
CA MET A 323 21.18 16.20 -15.00
C MET A 323 22.65 15.99 -15.41
N SER A 324 23.57 16.82 -14.93
CA SER A 324 25.01 16.67 -15.17
C SER A 324 25.73 15.79 -14.14
N GLY A 325 24.99 15.20 -13.20
CA GLY A 325 25.55 14.37 -12.13
C GLY A 325 26.37 15.12 -11.09
N ARG A 326 26.22 16.46 -11.01
CA ARG A 326 26.90 17.32 -10.04
C ARG A 326 25.99 17.60 -8.84
N SER A 327 26.61 17.88 -7.70
CA SER A 327 25.87 18.38 -6.53
C SER A 327 25.47 19.84 -6.76
N ALA A 328 24.19 20.13 -6.53
CA ALA A 328 23.69 21.50 -6.51
C ALA A 328 24.34 22.33 -5.39
N SER A 329 24.48 23.64 -5.60
CA SER A 329 24.98 24.56 -4.57
C SER A 329 24.05 24.57 -3.34
N PRO A 330 24.56 24.35 -2.11
CA PRO A 330 23.77 24.42 -0.88
C PRO A 330 23.11 25.78 -0.62
N MET A 331 23.62 26.84 -1.28
CA MET A 331 23.06 28.18 -1.18
C MET A 331 21.60 28.22 -1.65
N TRP A 332 21.25 27.49 -2.71
CA TRP A 332 19.89 27.45 -3.22
C TRP A 332 18.91 26.79 -2.26
N ASP A 333 19.37 25.78 -1.53
CA ASP A 333 18.58 25.12 -0.50
C ASP A 333 18.25 26.09 0.63
N ARG A 334 19.25 26.84 1.10
CA ARG A 334 19.04 27.85 2.15
C ARG A 334 18.12 28.99 1.71
N LEU A 335 18.25 29.48 0.49
CA LEU A 335 17.51 30.64 0.00
C LEU A 335 16.07 30.31 -0.42
N VAL A 336 15.85 29.15 -1.03
CA VAL A 336 14.60 28.81 -1.72
C VAL A 336 14.01 27.49 -1.21
N PHE A 337 14.76 26.39 -1.34
CA PHE A 337 14.15 25.05 -1.27
C PHE A 337 13.86 24.54 0.14
N ASN A 338 14.58 24.97 1.18
CA ASN A 338 14.29 24.57 2.56
C ASN A 338 12.86 24.95 2.95
N LYS A 339 12.38 26.15 2.58
CA LYS A 339 10.98 26.56 2.83
C LYS A 339 9.96 25.67 2.13
N ILE A 340 10.33 25.07 0.99
CA ILE A 340 9.46 24.15 0.25
C ILE A 340 9.50 22.77 0.90
N ARG A 341 10.69 22.28 1.28
CA ARG A 341 10.88 21.02 2.01
C ARG A 341 10.11 20.99 3.34
N GLU A 342 10.08 22.11 4.07
CA GLU A 342 9.32 22.23 5.32
C GLU A 342 7.81 21.98 5.14
N LYS A 343 7.25 22.17 3.94
CA LYS A 343 5.84 21.83 3.68
C LYS A 343 5.54 20.33 3.79
N LEU A 344 6.55 19.48 3.65
CA LEU A 344 6.48 18.04 3.89
C LEU A 344 7.25 17.64 5.16
N GLY A 345 7.46 18.60 6.09
CA GLY A 345 8.13 18.40 7.37
C GLY A 345 9.67 18.36 7.31
N GLY A 346 10.26 18.68 6.16
CA GLY A 346 11.68 19.02 6.03
C GLY A 346 12.66 17.85 5.98
N ARG A 347 12.21 16.60 6.19
CA ARG A 347 13.08 15.41 6.28
C ARG A 347 12.89 14.38 5.17
N VAL A 348 12.00 14.62 4.21
CA VAL A 348 11.72 13.66 3.13
C VAL A 348 12.99 13.42 2.31
N ARG A 349 13.44 12.15 2.30
CA ARG A 349 14.58 11.67 1.51
C ARG A 349 14.13 10.85 0.30
N PHE A 350 12.92 10.30 0.35
CA PHE A 350 12.41 9.39 -0.68
C PHE A 350 10.92 9.63 -0.94
N MET A 351 10.59 9.71 -2.23
CA MET A 351 9.24 9.83 -2.76
C MET A 351 9.01 8.75 -3.81
N ALA A 352 7.90 8.04 -3.71
CA ALA A 352 7.49 7.04 -4.69
C ALA A 352 6.15 7.42 -5.31
N SER A 353 6.04 7.37 -6.63
CA SER A 353 4.81 7.56 -7.39
C SER A 353 4.34 6.22 -7.96
N GLY A 354 3.03 5.97 -7.93
CA GLY A 354 2.42 4.79 -8.51
C GLY A 354 0.91 4.97 -8.70
N ALA A 355 0.23 3.88 -9.05
CA ALA A 355 -1.21 3.79 -9.35
C ALA A 355 -1.68 4.51 -10.64
N SER A 356 -0.97 5.55 -11.10
CA SER A 356 -1.18 6.16 -12.41
C SER A 356 0.09 6.87 -12.90
N PRO A 357 0.15 7.28 -14.20
CA PRO A 357 1.33 7.95 -14.74
C PRO A 357 1.56 9.34 -14.13
N LEU A 358 2.82 9.63 -13.79
CA LEU A 358 3.32 10.94 -13.41
C LEU A 358 4.01 11.61 -14.61
N SER A 359 3.76 12.91 -14.85
CA SER A 359 4.45 13.59 -15.94
C SER A 359 5.94 13.80 -15.62
N PRO A 360 6.83 13.70 -16.62
CA PRO A 360 8.26 13.95 -16.44
C PRO A 360 8.56 15.30 -15.80
N ASP A 361 7.82 16.34 -16.20
CA ASP A 361 8.00 17.70 -15.66
C ASP A 361 7.69 17.79 -14.17
N VAL A 362 6.64 17.10 -13.70
CA VAL A 362 6.29 17.09 -12.28
C VAL A 362 7.30 16.27 -11.50
N MET A 363 7.76 15.15 -12.05
CA MET A 363 8.80 14.33 -11.43
C MET A 363 10.11 15.11 -11.25
N ASP A 364 10.60 15.73 -12.31
CA ASP A 364 11.79 16.58 -12.29
C ASP A 364 11.63 17.73 -11.28
N PHE A 365 10.44 18.34 -11.25
CA PHE A 365 10.13 19.40 -10.32
C PHE A 365 10.24 18.94 -8.86
N LEU A 366 9.65 17.79 -8.53
CA LEU A 366 9.72 17.23 -7.18
C LEU A 366 11.18 16.95 -6.78
N ARG A 367 11.96 16.32 -7.67
CA ARG A 367 13.39 16.04 -7.45
C ARG A 367 14.17 17.32 -7.14
N VAL A 368 13.96 18.37 -7.92
CA VAL A 368 14.65 19.66 -7.74
C VAL A 368 14.22 20.35 -6.45
N CYS A 369 12.91 20.46 -6.23
CA CYS A 369 12.32 21.24 -5.14
C CYS A 369 12.54 20.62 -3.77
N PHE A 370 12.44 19.29 -3.68
CA PHE A 370 12.65 18.57 -2.43
C PHE A 370 14.08 18.05 -2.29
N GLY A 371 14.84 17.95 -3.38
CA GLY A 371 16.24 17.48 -3.36
C GLY A 371 16.36 16.08 -2.79
N CYS A 372 15.39 15.22 -3.13
CA CYS A 372 15.27 13.86 -2.66
C CYS A 372 15.13 12.91 -3.86
N GLN A 373 15.25 11.60 -3.62
CA GLN A 373 14.97 10.59 -4.62
C GLN A 373 13.46 10.59 -4.91
N VAL A 374 13.10 10.57 -6.19
CA VAL A 374 11.71 10.43 -6.66
C VAL A 374 11.69 9.32 -7.68
N TYR A 375 11.00 8.23 -7.37
CA TYR A 375 10.84 7.07 -8.24
C TYR A 375 9.40 6.89 -8.67
N GLU A 376 9.23 6.36 -9.87
CA GLU A 376 7.94 5.90 -10.36
C GLU A 376 7.98 4.37 -10.46
N GLY A 377 6.93 3.74 -9.97
CA GLY A 377 6.76 2.29 -10.03
C GLY A 377 5.48 1.93 -10.77
N TYR A 378 5.54 0.81 -11.48
CA TYR A 378 4.40 0.19 -12.13
C TYR A 378 4.04 -1.11 -11.44
N GLY A 379 2.75 -1.38 -11.35
CA GLY A 379 2.23 -2.50 -10.61
C GLY A 379 0.71 -2.56 -10.62
N MET A 380 0.17 -3.72 -10.27
CA MET A 380 -1.25 -3.95 -10.12
C MET A 380 -1.52 -4.88 -8.93
N THR A 381 -2.80 -5.08 -8.60
CA THR A 381 -3.18 -5.93 -7.46
C THR A 381 -2.83 -7.38 -7.73
N GLU A 382 -3.03 -7.82 -8.97
CA GLU A 382 -2.76 -9.15 -9.51
C GLU A 382 -1.27 -9.52 -9.49
N THR A 383 -0.38 -8.56 -9.31
CA THR A 383 1.08 -8.76 -9.20
C THR A 383 1.60 -8.47 -7.80
N SER A 384 0.73 -8.47 -6.79
CA SER A 384 1.11 -8.17 -5.40
C SER A 384 1.77 -6.80 -5.23
N CYS A 385 1.37 -5.82 -6.04
CA CYS A 385 1.99 -4.50 -6.22
C CYS A 385 3.05 -4.45 -7.33
N VAL A 386 4.36 -4.39 -7.02
CA VAL A 386 5.39 -3.84 -7.94
C VAL A 386 5.81 -4.83 -9.04
N ILE A 387 5.62 -4.46 -10.30
CA ILE A 387 6.13 -5.14 -11.52
C ILE A 387 7.48 -4.56 -11.95
N SER A 388 7.60 -3.23 -11.97
CA SER A 388 8.84 -2.53 -12.30
C SER A 388 8.98 -1.27 -11.44
N VAL A 389 10.20 -0.87 -11.18
CA VAL A 389 10.49 0.36 -10.45
C VAL A 389 11.81 0.98 -10.90
N MET A 390 11.90 2.29 -10.79
CA MET A 390 13.15 3.00 -11.05
C MET A 390 14.27 2.61 -10.07
N ASP A 391 15.48 2.50 -10.62
CA ASP A 391 16.71 2.21 -9.87
C ASP A 391 17.28 3.45 -9.17
N GLU A 392 18.13 3.22 -8.17
CA GLU A 392 18.62 4.28 -7.28
C GLU A 392 19.27 5.46 -8.03
N ASP A 393 20.06 5.11 -9.05
CA ASP A 393 20.88 6.01 -9.86
C ASP A 393 20.18 6.48 -11.16
N ASP A 394 18.93 6.09 -11.39
CA ASP A 394 18.21 6.50 -12.60
C ASP A 394 17.66 7.92 -12.49
N LYS A 395 18.29 8.81 -13.25
CA LYS A 395 17.98 10.24 -13.28
C LYS A 395 17.03 10.60 -14.42
N LEU A 396 16.69 9.67 -15.30
CA LEU A 396 15.73 9.93 -16.35
C LEU A 396 14.31 9.94 -15.78
N SER A 397 13.35 10.41 -16.58
CA SER A 397 11.94 10.48 -16.22
C SER A 397 11.09 10.06 -17.43
N GLY A 398 9.82 9.72 -17.18
CA GLY A 398 8.90 9.24 -18.22
C GLY A 398 9.01 7.74 -18.52
N HIS A 399 9.43 6.95 -17.53
CA HIS A 399 9.45 5.49 -17.57
C HIS A 399 9.28 4.95 -16.13
N VAL A 400 8.96 3.67 -16.01
CA VAL A 400 8.66 2.98 -14.73
C VAL A 400 9.78 2.04 -14.29
N GLY A 401 10.94 2.15 -14.94
CA GLY A 401 12.20 1.54 -14.49
C GLY A 401 12.39 0.11 -14.96
N SER A 402 13.28 -0.61 -14.27
CA SER A 402 13.63 -2.00 -14.62
C SER A 402 12.67 -2.99 -13.95
N PRO A 403 12.56 -4.24 -14.46
CA PRO A 403 11.74 -5.26 -13.84
C PRO A 403 12.11 -5.50 -12.37
N ASN A 404 11.09 -5.66 -11.53
CA ASN A 404 11.27 -6.18 -10.18
C ASN A 404 11.98 -7.55 -10.27
N PRO A 405 13.08 -7.79 -9.54
CA PRO A 405 13.79 -9.08 -9.56
C PRO A 405 12.94 -10.32 -9.23
N ALA A 406 11.74 -10.12 -8.68
CA ALA A 406 10.75 -11.16 -8.40
C ALA A 406 9.82 -11.49 -9.58
N CYS A 407 10.02 -10.89 -10.77
CA CYS A 407 9.28 -11.23 -11.97
C CYS A 407 10.12 -11.13 -13.25
N GLU A 408 9.61 -11.74 -14.31
CA GLU A 408 10.04 -11.53 -15.67
C GLU A 408 8.90 -10.93 -16.49
N ILE A 409 9.29 -10.14 -17.50
CA ILE A 409 8.37 -9.37 -18.33
C ILE A 409 8.65 -9.68 -19.81
N LYS A 410 7.59 -9.93 -20.58
CA LYS A 410 7.62 -9.98 -22.04
C LYS A 410 6.67 -8.94 -22.61
N LEU A 411 6.91 -8.51 -23.85
CA LEU A 411 5.95 -7.76 -24.64
C LEU A 411 5.33 -8.71 -25.66
N VAL A 412 4.00 -8.71 -25.77
CA VAL A 412 3.24 -9.51 -26.73
C VAL A 412 2.59 -8.58 -27.75
N ASP A 413 2.68 -8.92 -29.03
CA ASP A 413 2.09 -8.12 -30.10
C ASP A 413 0.58 -7.96 -29.91
N VAL A 414 0.05 -6.77 -30.23
CA VAL A 414 -1.38 -6.46 -30.24
C VAL A 414 -1.73 -5.87 -31.61
N PRO A 415 -1.83 -6.72 -32.66
CA PRO A 415 -2.00 -6.26 -34.04
C PRO A 415 -3.24 -5.39 -34.25
N GLU A 416 -4.33 -5.67 -33.55
CA GLU A 416 -5.59 -4.91 -33.59
C GLU A 416 -5.46 -3.46 -33.11
N MET A 417 -4.42 -3.15 -32.34
CA MET A 417 -4.08 -1.78 -31.90
C MET A 417 -2.84 -1.22 -32.62
N ASN A 418 -2.28 -1.94 -33.61
CA ASN A 418 -1.04 -1.61 -34.31
C ASN A 418 0.17 -1.46 -33.36
N TYR A 419 0.27 -2.35 -32.36
CA TYR A 419 1.47 -2.49 -31.51
C TYR A 419 2.15 -3.81 -31.83
N THR A 420 3.42 -3.75 -32.26
CA THR A 420 4.18 -4.94 -32.65
C THR A 420 5.62 -4.92 -32.15
N SER A 421 6.18 -6.10 -32.00
CA SER A 421 7.58 -6.35 -31.68
C SER A 421 8.55 -5.83 -32.75
N GLU A 422 8.07 -5.53 -33.97
CA GLU A 422 8.85 -4.97 -35.07
C GLU A 422 8.90 -3.43 -35.08
N ASP A 423 8.07 -2.77 -34.26
CA ASP A 423 7.93 -1.32 -34.23
C ASP A 423 9.27 -0.60 -33.97
N GLN A 424 9.45 0.52 -34.67
CA GLN A 424 10.63 1.39 -34.56
C GLN A 424 10.25 2.76 -33.99
N PRO A 425 11.11 3.41 -33.19
CA PRO A 425 12.46 2.99 -32.79
C PRO A 425 12.52 1.95 -31.66
N TYR A 426 11.38 1.63 -31.04
CA TYR A 426 11.31 0.68 -29.94
C TYR A 426 10.14 -0.30 -30.14
N PRO A 427 10.35 -1.61 -29.93
CA PRO A 427 9.29 -2.62 -29.92
C PRO A 427 8.18 -2.27 -28.93
N ARG A 428 6.92 -2.49 -29.31
CA ARG A 428 5.74 -2.21 -28.47
C ARG A 428 4.85 -3.44 -28.37
N GLY A 429 4.16 -3.60 -27.26
CA GLY A 429 3.21 -4.69 -27.08
C GLY A 429 2.59 -4.71 -25.70
N GLU A 430 1.64 -5.61 -25.47
CA GLU A 430 1.07 -5.87 -24.16
C GLU A 430 2.16 -6.37 -23.21
N ILE A 431 2.21 -5.76 -22.03
CA ILE A 431 3.06 -6.18 -20.94
C ILE A 431 2.48 -7.46 -20.35
N CYS A 432 3.24 -8.55 -20.44
CA CYS A 432 2.89 -9.81 -19.78
C CYS A 432 3.92 -10.12 -18.70
N VAL A 433 3.45 -10.53 -17.52
CA VAL A 433 4.29 -10.72 -16.33
C VAL A 433 4.19 -12.15 -15.83
N ARG A 434 5.34 -12.75 -15.48
CA ARG A 434 5.37 -14.06 -14.81
C ARG A 434 6.32 -14.02 -13.62
N GLY A 435 5.97 -14.74 -12.56
CA GLY A 435 6.84 -14.89 -11.39
C GLY A 435 6.06 -15.14 -10.11
N PRO A 436 6.77 -15.36 -8.98
CA PRO A 436 6.15 -15.60 -7.69
C PRO A 436 5.26 -14.44 -7.19
N ILE A 437 5.32 -13.25 -7.78
CA ILE A 437 4.47 -12.11 -7.39
C ILE A 437 3.04 -12.17 -7.95
N VAL A 438 2.80 -13.02 -8.95
CA VAL A 438 1.50 -13.15 -9.63
C VAL A 438 0.51 -13.86 -8.71
N PHE A 439 -0.69 -13.29 -8.61
CA PHE A 439 -1.83 -13.81 -7.82
C PHE A 439 -2.17 -15.27 -8.15
N GLN A 440 -2.93 -15.92 -7.26
CA GLN A 440 -3.47 -17.26 -7.55
C GLN A 440 -4.65 -17.25 -8.53
N GLY A 441 -5.27 -16.09 -8.72
CA GLY A 441 -6.46 -15.90 -9.55
C GLY A 441 -7.52 -15.04 -8.87
N TYR A 442 -8.67 -14.92 -9.53
CA TYR A 442 -9.85 -14.26 -8.98
C TYR A 442 -10.67 -15.23 -8.14
N TYR A 443 -11.02 -14.80 -6.93
CA TYR A 443 -11.76 -15.57 -5.96
C TYR A 443 -13.12 -15.96 -6.54
N LYS A 444 -13.40 -17.28 -6.61
CA LYS A 444 -14.64 -17.85 -7.15
C LYS A 444 -14.94 -17.44 -8.61
N ASP A 445 -13.92 -17.08 -9.39
CA ASP A 445 -14.09 -16.69 -10.79
C ASP A 445 -12.99 -17.29 -11.68
N GLU A 446 -13.15 -18.55 -12.05
CA GLU A 446 -12.19 -19.25 -12.89
C GLU A 446 -12.17 -18.75 -14.34
N VAL A 447 -13.27 -18.18 -14.83
CA VAL A 447 -13.37 -17.70 -16.21
C VAL A 447 -12.44 -16.50 -16.37
N GLN A 448 -12.62 -15.47 -15.56
CA GLN A 448 -11.76 -14.29 -15.60
C GLN A 448 -10.31 -14.62 -15.19
N THR A 449 -10.12 -15.64 -14.35
CA THR A 449 -8.77 -16.12 -14.03
C THR A 449 -8.04 -16.67 -15.26
N ARG A 450 -8.71 -17.50 -16.07
CA ARG A 450 -8.14 -18.05 -17.32
C ARG A 450 -7.98 -17.03 -18.43
N GLU A 451 -8.78 -15.95 -18.41
CA GLU A 451 -8.61 -14.82 -19.33
C GLU A 451 -7.37 -13.98 -18.96
N ALA A 452 -7.07 -13.86 -17.67
CA ALA A 452 -5.91 -13.11 -17.18
C ALA A 452 -4.60 -13.91 -17.23
N LEU A 453 -4.64 -15.22 -16.94
CA LEU A 453 -3.48 -16.09 -16.83
C LEU A 453 -3.46 -17.12 -17.97
N ASP A 454 -2.42 -17.07 -18.79
CA ASP A 454 -2.21 -18.07 -19.84
C ASP A 454 -1.72 -19.41 -19.26
N SER A 455 -1.70 -20.45 -20.11
CA SER A 455 -1.27 -21.80 -19.73
C SER A 455 0.21 -21.90 -19.32
N ASP A 456 1.03 -20.92 -19.70
CA ASP A 456 2.45 -20.83 -19.38
C ASP A 456 2.73 -20.00 -18.11
N GLY A 457 1.66 -19.53 -17.45
CA GLY A 457 1.68 -18.77 -16.21
C GLY A 457 1.96 -17.27 -16.39
N TRP A 458 1.80 -16.72 -17.59
CA TRP A 458 1.89 -15.29 -17.81
C TRP A 458 0.56 -14.60 -17.51
N LEU A 459 0.64 -13.57 -16.68
CA LEU A 459 -0.42 -12.60 -16.48
C LEU A 459 -0.40 -11.58 -17.62
N HIS A 460 -1.51 -11.50 -18.34
CA HIS A 460 -1.83 -10.45 -19.30
C HIS A 460 -2.32 -9.21 -18.54
N THR A 461 -1.51 -8.14 -18.49
CA THR A 461 -1.85 -6.97 -17.67
C THR A 461 -2.88 -6.06 -18.32
N GLY A 462 -3.09 -6.20 -19.64
CA GLY A 462 -3.87 -5.27 -20.44
C GLY A 462 -3.21 -3.90 -20.62
N ASP A 463 -1.95 -3.69 -20.22
CA ASP A 463 -1.22 -2.43 -20.42
C ASP A 463 -0.19 -2.58 -21.55
N ILE A 464 -0.07 -1.57 -22.41
CA ILE A 464 0.92 -1.54 -23.49
C ILE A 464 2.20 -0.87 -23.02
N GLY A 465 3.33 -1.53 -23.28
CA GLY A 465 4.66 -1.05 -22.95
C GLY A 465 5.62 -1.03 -24.12
N LEU A 466 6.76 -0.38 -23.90
CA LEU A 466 7.96 -0.48 -24.73
C LEU A 466 9.21 -0.51 -23.86
N TRP A 467 10.30 -1.03 -24.42
CA TRP A 467 11.61 -1.02 -23.78
C TRP A 467 12.44 0.16 -24.26
N LEU A 468 12.85 1.02 -23.33
CA LEU A 468 13.87 2.04 -23.55
C LEU A 468 15.28 1.45 -23.34
N PRO A 469 16.33 2.08 -23.91
CA PRO A 469 17.71 1.67 -23.67
C PRO A 469 18.02 1.54 -22.18
N GLY A 470 18.80 0.53 -21.80
CA GLY A 470 19.12 0.25 -20.39
C GLY A 470 18.09 -0.61 -19.66
N GLY A 471 17.15 -1.25 -20.36
CA GLY A 471 16.20 -2.19 -19.77
C GLY A 471 15.06 -1.52 -19.00
N ARG A 472 14.68 -0.30 -19.42
CA ARG A 472 13.66 0.50 -18.75
C ARG A 472 12.31 0.36 -19.45
N LEU A 473 11.30 -0.08 -18.70
CA LEU A 473 9.94 -0.19 -19.18
C LEU A 473 9.28 1.18 -19.20
N LYS A 474 8.57 1.49 -20.29
CA LYS A 474 7.70 2.65 -20.39
C LYS A 474 6.29 2.19 -20.78
N ILE A 475 5.31 2.55 -19.97
CA ILE A 475 3.89 2.34 -20.29
C ILE A 475 3.43 3.44 -21.24
N ILE A 476 2.68 3.08 -22.28
CA ILE A 476 2.26 4.01 -23.33
C ILE A 476 0.76 4.00 -23.60
N ASP A 477 0.05 2.91 -23.29
CA ASP A 477 -1.38 2.78 -23.56
C ASP A 477 -2.01 1.66 -22.72
N ARG A 478 -3.33 1.46 -22.82
CA ARG A 478 -4.07 0.35 -22.18
C ARG A 478 -4.98 -0.34 -23.19
N CYS A 479 -4.87 -1.66 -23.28
CA CYS A 479 -5.77 -2.51 -24.04
C CYS A 479 -7.11 -2.66 -23.32
N ASN A 480 -8.18 -2.15 -23.93
CA ASN A 480 -9.54 -2.38 -23.44
C ASN A 480 -10.10 -3.76 -23.83
N LEU A 481 -9.27 -4.67 -24.39
CA LEU A 481 -9.72 -5.96 -24.91
C LEU A 481 -10.07 -6.97 -23.81
N LEU A 482 -9.47 -6.84 -22.63
CA LEU A 482 -9.65 -7.78 -21.51
C LEU A 482 -10.57 -7.25 -20.39
N GLY A 483 -11.31 -6.16 -20.60
CA GLY A 483 -12.32 -5.71 -19.61
C GLY A 483 -11.75 -5.47 -18.20
N TRP A 484 -10.55 -4.91 -18.09
CA TRP A 484 -9.89 -4.61 -16.81
C TRP A 484 -10.29 -3.27 -16.19
#